data_AF-A0A0N0U5S1-F1
#
_entry.id   AF-A0A0N0U5S1-F1
#
_cell.length_a   1.000
_cell.length_b   1.000
_cell.length_c   1.000
_cell.angle_alpha   90.00
_cell.angle_beta   90.00
_cell.angle_gamma   90.00
#
_symmetry.space_group_name_H-M   'P 1'
#
loop_
_entity.id
_entity.type
_entity.pdbx_description
1 polymer ?
#
loop_
_entity_poly.entity_id
_entity_poly.type
_entity_poly.pdbx_seq_one_letter_code
_entity_poly.pdbx_strand_id
1 'polypeptide(L)'
;MSRDKFIDILRFIRFDKKKNERSKRLKTDKFALISKIWETFIENSQACYKPDANITIDEQLFPTKARRQFTQYITTISTKRTNITIEKNKKLVPETVTYYNSTKYGVDVLDQMARKYSVKASSRRWPLQVFHNIFDLTAINAWILYKETTRVNISRKDFIFQLAEELRTKYREEVENTSIPMTEIHATDARKNCQVQRSCKRNRCTNHCAKCNRNVRGKCVSKTEFICEKCFP
;
A
#
# COMPACT_ATOMS: atom_id res chain seq x y z
N MET A 1 2.13 -8.59 19.13
CA MET A 1 1.36 -7.33 19.01
C MET A 1 -0.13 -7.64 19.11
N SER A 2 -0.91 -6.83 19.83
CA SER A 2 -2.37 -7.03 19.93
C SER A 2 -3.08 -6.63 18.63
N ARG A 3 -4.24 -7.24 18.39
CA ARG A 3 -5.09 -6.94 17.21
C ARG A 3 -5.45 -5.45 17.12
N ASP A 4 -5.83 -4.84 18.24
CA ASP A 4 -6.24 -3.43 18.29
C ASP A 4 -5.08 -2.50 17.92
N LYS A 5 -3.88 -2.75 18.46
CA LYS A 5 -2.67 -1.99 18.10
C LYS A 5 -2.36 -2.10 16.61
N PHE A 6 -2.48 -3.30 16.03
CA PHE A 6 -2.27 -3.50 14.59
C PHE A 6 -3.28 -2.70 13.74
N ILE A 7 -4.56 -2.74 14.11
CA ILE A 7 -5.62 -1.99 13.40
C ILE A 7 -5.37 -0.48 13.50
N ASP A 8 -4.96 0.01 14.67
CA ASP A 8 -4.65 1.43 14.85
C ASP A 8 -3.42 1.86 14.03
N ILE A 9 -2.35 1.05 14.01
CA ILE A 9 -1.19 1.31 13.13
C ILE A 9 -1.65 1.42 11.68
N LEU A 10 -2.40 0.43 11.18
CA LEU A 10 -2.91 0.48 9.81
C LEU A 10 -3.74 1.74 9.58
N ARG A 11 -4.59 2.15 10.52
CA ARG A 11 -5.42 3.36 10.41
C ARG A 11 -4.59 4.65 10.31
N PHE A 12 -3.50 4.74 11.05
CA PHE A 12 -2.71 5.96 11.17
C PHE A 12 -1.46 6.02 10.29
N ILE A 13 -1.03 4.91 9.67
CA ILE A 13 0.11 4.89 8.75
C ILE A 13 -0.07 5.91 7.62
N ARG A 14 0.98 6.71 7.37
CA ARG A 14 1.09 7.71 6.30
C ARG A 14 2.50 7.61 5.72
N PHE A 15 2.63 7.88 4.43
CA PHE A 15 3.91 7.77 3.70
C PHE A 15 4.47 9.13 3.32
N ASP A 16 3.91 10.21 3.89
CA ASP A 16 4.24 11.57 3.54
C ASP A 16 4.08 12.52 4.74
N LYS A 17 4.87 13.60 4.75
CA LYS A 17 4.78 14.63 5.80
C LYS A 17 3.65 15.61 5.49
N LYS A 18 2.75 15.84 6.46
CA LYS A 18 1.58 16.74 6.28
C LYS A 18 1.96 18.22 6.27
N LYS A 19 3.04 18.61 6.95
CA LYS A 19 3.39 20.00 7.25
C LYS A 19 3.69 20.78 5.96
N ASN A 20 2.93 21.87 5.72
CA ASN A 20 3.05 22.96 4.72
C ASN A 20 3.35 22.65 3.23
N GLU A 21 3.83 21.46 2.89
CA GLU A 21 4.33 21.09 1.56
C GLU A 21 3.37 20.18 0.81
N ARG A 22 2.58 19.34 1.50
CA ARG A 22 1.64 18.40 0.86
C ARG A 22 0.69 19.10 -0.10
N SER A 23 0.10 20.23 0.33
CA SER A 23 -0.83 20.98 -0.51
C SER A 23 -0.15 21.58 -1.74
N LYS A 24 1.13 21.96 -1.63
CA LYS A 24 1.93 22.44 -2.77
C LYS A 24 2.26 21.30 -3.71
N ARG A 25 2.76 20.17 -3.18
CA ARG A 25 3.12 18.97 -3.96
C ARG A 25 1.94 18.38 -4.70
N LEU A 26 0.76 18.31 -4.08
CA LEU A 26 -0.44 17.80 -4.74
C LEU A 26 -0.92 18.63 -5.94
N LYS A 27 -0.44 19.88 -6.10
CA LYS A 27 -0.72 20.68 -7.29
C LYS A 27 0.03 20.15 -8.52
N THR A 28 1.25 19.65 -8.33
CA THR A 28 2.13 19.18 -9.41
C THR A 28 2.15 17.66 -9.52
N ASP A 29 2.10 16.96 -8.40
CA ASP A 29 2.23 15.52 -8.27
C ASP A 29 0.98 14.93 -7.58
N LYS A 30 0.10 14.33 -8.39
CA LYS A 30 -1.12 13.64 -7.90
C LYS A 30 -0.80 12.38 -7.08
N PHE A 31 0.43 11.88 -7.14
CA PHE A 31 0.94 10.70 -6.47
C PHE A 31 1.76 11.03 -5.20
N ALA A 32 1.86 12.30 -4.82
CA ALA A 32 2.71 12.81 -3.73
C ALA A 32 2.51 12.15 -2.36
N LEU A 33 1.35 11.52 -2.11
CA LEU A 33 1.06 10.85 -0.84
C LEU A 33 1.88 9.57 -0.61
N ILE A 34 2.54 9.03 -1.64
CA ILE A 34 3.44 7.88 -1.53
C ILE A 34 4.64 7.94 -2.49
N SER A 35 4.76 8.98 -3.33
CA SER A 35 5.79 9.05 -4.38
C SER A 35 7.20 8.74 -3.87
N LYS A 36 7.58 9.28 -2.70
CA LYS A 36 8.91 9.06 -2.13
C LYS A 36 9.20 7.57 -1.89
N ILE A 37 8.24 6.84 -1.31
CA ILE A 37 8.41 5.40 -1.05
C ILE A 37 8.45 4.62 -2.36
N TRP A 38 7.67 5.04 -3.34
CA TRP A 38 7.66 4.44 -4.68
C TRP A 38 8.99 4.65 -5.40
N GLU A 39 9.49 5.89 -5.45
CA GLU A 39 10.77 6.26 -6.06
C GLU A 39 11.92 5.44 -5.45
N THR A 40 12.01 5.40 -4.11
CA THR A 40 13.01 4.59 -3.41
C THR A 40 12.88 3.10 -3.74
N PHE A 41 11.67 2.58 -3.87
CA PHE A 41 11.46 1.18 -4.27
C PHE A 41 11.95 0.92 -5.70
N ILE A 42 11.66 1.81 -6.65
CA ILE A 42 12.11 1.69 -8.04
C ILE A 42 13.63 1.78 -8.14
N GLU A 43 14.24 2.78 -7.50
CA GLU A 43 15.69 2.97 -7.46
C GLU A 43 16.40 1.72 -6.91
N ASN A 44 15.92 1.20 -5.77
CA ASN A 44 16.48 -0.02 -5.19
C ASN A 44 16.28 -1.24 -6.10
N SER A 45 15.13 -1.37 -6.75
CA SER A 45 14.85 -2.50 -7.65
C SER A 45 15.78 -2.50 -8.87
N GLN A 46 16.07 -1.31 -9.42
CA GLN A 46 16.98 -1.14 -10.55
C GLN A 46 18.45 -1.34 -10.15
N ALA A 47 18.83 -0.92 -8.94
CA ALA A 47 20.20 -1.08 -8.44
C ALA A 47 20.55 -2.54 -8.11
N CYS A 48 19.58 -3.34 -7.66
CA CYS A 48 19.82 -4.69 -7.17
C CYS A 48 19.87 -5.79 -8.25
N TYR A 49 19.44 -5.52 -9.48
CA TYR A 49 19.31 -6.56 -10.51
C TYR A 49 19.61 -6.03 -11.91
N LYS A 50 20.42 -6.77 -12.66
CA LYS A 50 20.67 -6.53 -14.08
C LYS A 50 19.78 -7.48 -14.90
N PRO A 51 18.84 -6.96 -15.71
CA PRO A 51 18.00 -7.80 -16.56
C PRO A 51 18.80 -8.59 -17.59
N ASP A 52 18.27 -9.76 -17.94
CA ASP A 52 18.73 -10.57 -19.08
C ASP A 52 18.21 -10.04 -20.42
N ALA A 53 18.51 -10.75 -21.51
CA ALA A 53 18.20 -10.32 -22.88
C ALA A 53 16.71 -10.12 -23.18
N ASN A 54 15.81 -10.80 -22.46
CA ASN A 54 14.36 -10.76 -22.71
C ASN A 54 13.65 -9.96 -21.62
N ILE A 55 13.01 -8.86 -22.01
CA ILE A 55 12.23 -8.00 -21.10
C ILE A 55 10.80 -7.91 -21.63
N THR A 56 9.83 -8.07 -20.73
CA THR A 56 8.40 -7.94 -21.04
C THR A 56 7.85 -6.71 -20.35
N ILE A 57 7.11 -5.90 -21.10
CA ILE A 57 6.43 -4.69 -20.61
C ILE A 57 4.94 -4.90 -20.80
N ASP A 58 4.19 -4.74 -19.72
CA ASP A 58 2.73 -4.86 -19.70
C ASP A 58 2.18 -4.05 -18.50
N GLU A 59 0.87 -3.86 -18.46
CA GLU A 59 0.21 -3.23 -17.32
C GLU A 59 -0.07 -4.20 -16.17
N GLN A 60 0.07 -3.69 -14.93
CA GLN A 60 -0.52 -4.29 -13.75
C GLN A 60 -1.69 -3.43 -13.29
N LEU A 61 -2.90 -4.00 -13.25
CA LEU A 61 -4.09 -3.28 -12.79
C LEU A 61 -4.33 -3.46 -11.31
N PHE A 62 -4.62 -2.34 -10.63
CA PHE A 62 -4.97 -2.32 -9.21
C PHE A 62 -6.47 -2.06 -9.03
N PRO A 63 -7.30 -3.10 -8.86
CA PRO A 63 -8.71 -2.91 -8.58
C PRO A 63 -8.85 -2.19 -7.23
N THR A 64 -9.29 -0.93 -7.27
CA THR A 64 -9.55 -0.15 -6.06
C THR A 64 -10.91 0.52 -6.14
N LYS A 65 -11.68 0.38 -5.04
CA LYS A 65 -12.95 1.11 -4.85
C LYS A 65 -12.71 2.48 -4.19
N ALA A 66 -11.46 2.88 -3.96
CA ALA A 66 -11.15 4.17 -3.39
C ALA A 66 -11.36 5.27 -4.44
N ARG A 67 -11.98 6.41 -4.08
CA ARG A 67 -12.14 7.56 -5.00
C ARG A 67 -10.79 8.23 -5.25
N ARG A 68 -10.35 8.29 -6.52
CA ARG A 68 -9.06 8.83 -6.95
C ARG A 68 -9.19 9.64 -8.24
N GLN A 69 -8.20 10.51 -8.48
CA GLN A 69 -8.18 11.45 -9.61
C GLN A 69 -7.60 10.85 -10.90
N PHE A 70 -7.09 9.62 -10.88
CA PHE A 70 -6.41 8.97 -12.01
C PHE A 70 -6.95 7.55 -12.29
N THR A 71 -8.21 7.29 -11.92
CA THR A 71 -8.88 6.04 -12.32
C THR A 71 -9.20 6.10 -13.81
N GLN A 72 -8.68 5.16 -14.58
CA GLN A 72 -8.92 5.03 -16.01
C GLN A 72 -9.77 3.78 -16.28
N TYR A 73 -10.75 3.89 -17.18
CA TYR A 73 -11.47 2.76 -17.73
C TYR A 73 -10.71 2.29 -18.98
N ILE A 74 -10.39 1.00 -19.04
CA ILE A 74 -9.65 0.42 -20.17
C ILE A 74 -10.64 -0.22 -21.13
N THR A 75 -10.60 0.21 -22.39
CA THR A 75 -11.34 -0.40 -23.51
C THR A 75 -10.36 -1.18 -24.36
N THR A 76 -10.58 -2.48 -24.51
CA THR A 76 -9.73 -3.35 -25.32
C THR A 76 -9.98 -3.06 -26.81
N ILE A 77 -8.93 -2.63 -27.53
CA ILE A 77 -8.98 -2.40 -28.99
C ILE A 77 -8.09 -3.47 -29.64
N SER A 78 -8.59 -4.16 -30.67
CA SER A 78 -7.77 -5.06 -31.47
C SER A 78 -7.55 -4.49 -32.88
N THR A 79 -6.30 -4.52 -33.33
CA THR A 79 -5.91 -4.21 -34.71
C THR A 79 -5.57 -5.50 -35.44
N LYS A 80 -6.27 -5.79 -36.53
CA LYS A 80 -5.90 -6.87 -37.46
C LYS A 80 -4.62 -6.48 -38.20
N ARG A 81 -3.61 -7.34 -38.14
CA ARG A 81 -2.43 -7.24 -39.02
C ARG A 81 -2.66 -8.11 -40.26
N THR A 82 -2.33 -7.60 -41.44
CA THR A 82 -2.28 -8.36 -42.69
C THR A 82 -0.82 -8.60 -43.08
N ASN A 83 -0.55 -9.77 -43.66
CA ASN A 83 0.73 -10.27 -44.16
C ASN A 83 1.72 -10.74 -43.08
N ILE A 84 1.74 -12.06 -42.84
CA ILE A 84 2.78 -12.72 -42.06
C ILE A 84 3.25 -13.95 -42.85
N THR A 85 4.56 -14.05 -43.08
CA THR A 85 5.18 -15.19 -43.77
C THR A 85 5.19 -16.39 -42.84
N ILE A 86 4.62 -17.52 -43.29
CA ILE A 86 4.46 -18.74 -42.49
C ILE A 86 5.55 -19.73 -42.86
N GLU A 87 6.38 -20.13 -41.90
CA GLU A 87 7.28 -21.26 -42.07
C GLU A 87 6.53 -22.60 -41.97
N LYS A 88 6.95 -23.59 -42.77
CA LYS A 88 6.38 -24.95 -42.79
C LYS A 88 6.82 -25.75 -41.55
N ASN A 89 6.33 -25.37 -40.38
CA ASN A 89 6.40 -26.15 -39.15
C ASN A 89 5.05 -26.83 -38.87
N LYS A 90 4.99 -27.91 -38.06
CA LYS A 90 3.76 -28.73 -37.83
C LYS A 90 2.48 -27.94 -37.47
N LYS A 91 2.60 -26.74 -36.91
CA LYS A 91 1.48 -25.86 -36.52
C LYS A 91 1.22 -24.69 -37.48
N LEU A 92 2.06 -24.47 -38.51
CA LEU A 92 1.97 -23.34 -39.45
C LEU A 92 1.92 -21.98 -38.75
N VAL A 93 2.70 -21.81 -37.68
CA VAL A 93 2.80 -20.57 -36.92
C VAL A 93 4.17 -19.94 -37.18
N PRO A 94 4.25 -18.65 -37.55
CA PRO A 94 5.51 -17.94 -37.75
C PRO A 94 6.41 -18.00 -36.50
N GLU A 95 7.74 -18.06 -36.69
CA GLU A 95 8.72 -18.05 -35.59
C GLU A 95 8.49 -16.85 -34.67
N THR A 96 8.24 -15.65 -35.22
CA THR A 96 7.96 -14.43 -34.47
C THR A 96 6.79 -14.58 -33.50
N VAL A 97 5.73 -15.30 -33.91
CA VAL A 97 4.56 -15.56 -33.05
C VAL A 97 4.92 -16.58 -31.98
N THR A 98 5.72 -17.59 -32.31
CA THR A 98 6.21 -18.58 -31.34
C THR A 98 7.09 -17.93 -30.27
N TYR A 99 8.04 -17.10 -30.69
CA TYR A 99 8.91 -16.33 -29.80
C TYR A 99 8.12 -15.35 -28.93
N TYR A 100 7.21 -14.55 -29.51
CA TYR A 100 6.33 -13.66 -28.73
C TYR A 100 5.51 -14.41 -27.68
N ASN A 101 4.89 -15.52 -28.06
CA ASN A 101 4.13 -16.35 -27.12
C ASN A 101 5.03 -16.95 -26.02
N SER A 102 6.32 -17.18 -26.26
CA SER A 102 7.23 -17.69 -25.24
C SER A 102 7.64 -16.66 -24.18
N THR A 103 7.57 -15.35 -24.49
CA THR A 103 8.08 -14.27 -23.62
C THR A 103 7.00 -13.34 -23.06
N LYS A 104 5.83 -13.21 -23.71
CA LYS A 104 4.79 -12.22 -23.34
C LYS A 104 4.18 -12.36 -21.94
N TYR A 105 4.37 -13.50 -21.26
CA TYR A 105 3.72 -13.80 -19.98
C TYR A 105 4.48 -13.29 -18.74
N GLY A 106 5.62 -12.61 -18.90
CA GLY A 106 6.46 -12.21 -17.77
C GLY A 106 5.69 -11.42 -16.68
N VAL A 107 4.93 -10.40 -17.09
CA VAL A 107 4.12 -9.58 -16.17
C VAL A 107 2.89 -10.35 -15.66
N ASP A 108 2.22 -11.14 -16.51
CA ASP A 108 1.10 -12.00 -16.09
C ASP A 108 1.50 -12.99 -14.98
N VAL A 109 2.69 -13.55 -15.09
CA VAL A 109 3.26 -14.47 -14.09
C VAL A 109 3.55 -13.71 -12.80
N LEU A 110 4.14 -12.53 -12.87
CA LEU A 110 4.36 -11.65 -11.72
C LEU A 110 3.03 -11.32 -11.01
N ASP A 111 1.97 -11.02 -11.77
CA ASP A 111 0.62 -10.74 -11.26
C ASP A 111 -0.01 -11.95 -10.56
N GLN A 112 0.13 -13.13 -11.14
CA GLN A 112 -0.29 -14.39 -10.49
C GLN A 112 0.50 -14.64 -9.21
N MET A 113 1.81 -14.39 -9.22
CA MET A 113 2.65 -14.53 -8.05
C MET A 113 2.21 -13.56 -6.94
N ALA A 114 2.06 -12.28 -7.23
CA ALA A 114 1.66 -11.26 -6.26
C ALA A 114 0.30 -11.59 -5.62
N ARG A 115 -0.67 -12.07 -6.40
CA ARG A 115 -2.00 -12.44 -5.88
C ARG A 115 -1.97 -13.59 -4.88
N LYS A 116 -1.10 -14.59 -5.06
CA LYS A 116 -1.11 -15.83 -4.24
C LYS A 116 -0.75 -15.61 -2.76
N TYR A 117 0.14 -14.66 -2.46
CA TYR A 117 0.59 -14.36 -1.09
C TYR A 117 0.50 -12.87 -0.76
N SER A 118 -0.52 -12.19 -1.33
CA SER A 118 -0.63 -10.74 -1.20
C SER A 118 -0.98 -10.32 0.23
N VAL A 119 -0.35 -9.27 0.74
CA VAL A 119 -0.64 -8.67 2.05
C VAL A 119 -1.78 -7.64 1.99
N LYS A 120 -2.47 -7.53 0.85
CA LYS A 120 -3.50 -6.51 0.62
C LYS A 120 -4.64 -6.62 1.63
N ALA A 121 -4.74 -5.61 2.49
CA ALA A 121 -5.89 -5.40 3.37
C ALA A 121 -6.90 -4.41 2.77
N SER A 122 -8.18 -4.59 3.10
CA SER A 122 -9.23 -3.68 2.67
C SER A 122 -8.98 -2.27 3.24
N SER A 123 -8.95 -1.27 2.36
CA SER A 123 -8.71 0.12 2.75
C SER A 123 -9.29 1.07 1.73
N ARG A 124 -9.93 2.14 2.21
CA ARG A 124 -10.43 3.26 1.39
C ARG A 124 -9.33 4.28 1.05
N ARG A 125 -8.08 4.03 1.49
CA ARG A 125 -6.90 4.88 1.25
C ARG A 125 -5.98 4.24 0.19
N TRP A 126 -6.09 4.70 -1.05
CA TRP A 126 -5.15 4.44 -2.17
C TRP A 126 -3.67 4.36 -1.81
N PRO A 127 -3.08 5.28 -1.00
CA PRO A 127 -1.64 5.20 -0.77
C PRO A 127 -1.29 3.88 -0.06
N LEU A 128 -2.16 3.43 0.85
CA LEU A 128 -1.99 2.14 1.52
C LEU A 128 -2.18 0.95 0.56
N GLN A 129 -3.05 1.06 -0.45
CA GLN A 129 -3.20 0.01 -1.46
C GLN A 129 -1.95 -0.11 -2.34
N VAL A 130 -1.36 1.03 -2.73
CA VAL A 130 -0.09 1.05 -3.45
C VAL A 130 1.02 0.49 -2.57
N PHE A 131 1.07 0.85 -1.28
CA PHE A 131 2.05 0.33 -0.35
C PHE A 131 2.00 -1.20 -0.22
N HIS A 132 0.80 -1.79 -0.08
CA HIS A 132 0.68 -3.26 -0.07
C HIS A 132 1.23 -3.89 -1.34
N ASN A 133 1.01 -3.25 -2.50
CA ASN A 133 1.55 -3.75 -3.76
C ASN A 133 3.08 -3.66 -3.81
N ILE A 134 3.66 -2.55 -3.37
CA ILE A 134 5.11 -2.41 -3.22
C ILE A 134 5.64 -3.55 -2.34
N PHE A 135 4.95 -3.86 -1.24
CA PHE A 135 5.34 -4.94 -0.33
C PHE A 135 5.28 -6.32 -0.99
N ASP A 136 4.22 -6.62 -1.74
CA ASP A 136 4.08 -7.87 -2.49
C ASP A 136 5.22 -8.04 -3.52
N LEU A 137 5.54 -6.98 -4.28
CA LEU A 137 6.64 -6.97 -5.25
C LEU A 137 8.00 -7.07 -4.57
N THR A 138 8.20 -6.37 -3.45
CA THR A 138 9.45 -6.42 -2.68
C THR A 138 9.73 -7.85 -2.18
N ALA A 139 8.71 -8.56 -1.70
CA ALA A 139 8.86 -9.96 -1.26
C ALA A 139 9.23 -10.89 -2.42
N ILE A 140 8.66 -10.67 -3.62
CA ILE A 140 9.02 -11.42 -4.83
C ILE A 140 10.46 -11.11 -5.25
N ASN A 141 10.82 -9.83 -5.34
CA ASN A 141 12.18 -9.41 -5.71
C ASN A 141 13.22 -9.98 -4.73
N ALA A 142 12.96 -9.89 -3.42
CA ALA A 142 13.83 -10.44 -2.39
C ALA A 142 13.99 -11.97 -2.51
N TRP A 143 12.91 -12.70 -2.81
CA TRP A 143 12.97 -14.15 -3.03
C TRP A 143 13.80 -14.52 -4.27
N ILE A 144 13.63 -13.78 -5.38
CA ILE A 144 14.44 -13.98 -6.60
C ILE A 144 15.92 -13.72 -6.29
N LEU A 145 16.22 -12.57 -5.68
CA LEU A 145 17.59 -12.21 -5.32
C LEU A 145 18.22 -13.24 -4.36
N TYR A 146 17.49 -13.72 -3.37
CA TYR A 146 17.95 -14.74 -2.43
C TYR A 146 18.36 -16.02 -3.18
N LYS A 147 17.51 -16.49 -4.10
CA LYS A 147 17.83 -17.67 -4.91
C LYS A 147 19.06 -17.47 -5.80
N GLU A 148 19.18 -16.30 -6.43
CA GLU A 148 20.30 -16.01 -7.32
C GLU A 148 21.63 -15.89 -6.57
N THR A 149 21.62 -15.25 -5.41
CA THR A 149 22.83 -15.00 -4.60
C THR A 149 23.29 -16.19 -3.78
N THR A 150 22.37 -16.93 -3.17
CA THR A 150 22.70 -18.09 -2.31
C THR A 150 22.74 -19.41 -3.06
N ARG A 151 22.17 -19.46 -4.28
CA ARG A 151 21.94 -20.69 -5.06
C ARG A 151 21.07 -21.73 -4.36
N VAL A 152 20.43 -21.38 -3.24
CA VAL A 152 19.51 -22.26 -2.52
C VAL A 152 18.14 -22.23 -3.19
N ASN A 153 17.62 -23.41 -3.53
CA ASN A 153 16.28 -23.55 -4.08
C ASN A 153 15.24 -23.65 -2.95
N ILE A 154 14.76 -22.51 -2.48
CA ILE A 154 13.68 -22.41 -1.48
C ILE A 154 12.34 -22.09 -2.13
N SER A 155 11.26 -22.69 -1.63
CA SER A 155 9.92 -22.32 -2.04
C SER A 155 9.59 -20.89 -1.59
N ARG A 156 8.80 -20.17 -2.39
CA ARG A 156 8.40 -18.79 -2.04
C ARG A 156 7.62 -18.72 -0.71
N LYS A 157 6.84 -19.76 -0.39
CA LYS A 157 6.09 -19.85 0.86
C LYS A 157 7.04 -19.89 2.06
N ASP A 158 8.05 -20.76 1.98
CA ASP A 158 8.99 -20.96 3.09
C ASP A 158 9.91 -19.75 3.25
N PHE A 159 10.33 -19.13 2.14
CA PHE A 159 11.05 -17.86 2.17
C PHE A 159 10.25 -16.76 2.88
N ILE A 160 8.98 -16.57 2.53
CA ILE A 160 8.12 -15.56 3.19
C ILE A 160 7.94 -15.89 4.67
N PHE A 161 7.81 -17.17 5.04
CA PHE A 161 7.69 -17.58 6.43
C PHE A 161 8.95 -17.27 7.24
N GLN A 162 10.14 -17.60 6.70
CA GLN A 162 11.43 -17.26 7.31
C GLN A 162 11.60 -15.75 7.46
N LEU A 163 11.33 -14.99 6.40
CA LEU A 163 11.39 -13.54 6.41
C LEU A 163 10.47 -12.93 7.49
N ALA A 164 9.25 -13.46 7.64
CA ALA A 164 8.31 -12.98 8.64
C ALA A 164 8.79 -13.27 10.08
N GLU A 165 9.38 -14.43 10.30
CA GLU A 165 9.98 -14.82 11.59
C GLU A 165 11.18 -13.93 11.93
N GLU A 166 12.10 -13.71 10.98
CA GLU A 166 13.25 -12.83 11.19
C GLU A 166 12.84 -11.39 11.53
N LEU A 167 11.90 -10.81 10.78
CA LEU A 167 11.39 -9.46 11.05
C LEU A 167 10.71 -9.37 12.42
N ARG A 168 10.01 -10.43 12.83
CA ARG A 168 9.35 -10.50 14.14
C ARG A 168 10.36 -10.57 15.28
N THR A 169 11.41 -11.37 15.11
CA THR A 169 12.46 -11.54 16.11
C THR A 169 13.22 -10.24 16.32
N LYS A 170 13.65 -9.58 15.23
CA LYS A 170 14.29 -8.25 15.30
C LYS A 170 13.43 -7.23 16.05
N TYR A 171 12.13 -7.18 15.77
CA TYR A 171 11.23 -6.28 16.50
C TYR A 171 11.12 -6.61 17.99
N ARG A 172 11.15 -7.89 18.39
CA ARG A 172 11.12 -8.27 19.81
C ARG A 172 12.40 -7.84 20.52
N GLU A 173 13.55 -8.10 19.91
CA GLU A 173 14.86 -7.69 20.44
C GLU A 173 14.94 -6.17 20.59
N GLU A 174 14.48 -5.40 19.60
CA GLU A 174 14.41 -3.94 19.68
C GLU A 174 13.53 -3.47 20.85
N VAL A 175 12.36 -4.10 21.06
CA VAL A 175 11.46 -3.76 22.17
C VAL A 175 12.05 -4.11 23.53
N GLU A 176 12.75 -5.24 23.65
CA GLU A 176 13.39 -5.68 24.88
C GLU A 176 14.62 -4.81 25.23
N ASN A 177 15.41 -4.43 24.21
CA ASN A 177 16.58 -3.56 24.37
C ASN A 177 16.21 -2.10 24.61
N THR A 178 15.04 -1.65 24.14
CA THR A 178 14.52 -0.31 24.41
C THR A 178 13.79 -0.29 25.75
N SER A 179 14.45 -0.74 26.82
CA SER A 179 14.02 -0.65 28.22
C SER A 179 13.97 0.81 28.71
N ILE A 180 13.34 1.69 27.93
CA ILE A 180 12.58 2.79 28.47
C ILE A 180 11.47 2.10 29.27
N PRO A 181 11.27 2.41 30.56
CA PRO A 181 10.07 1.97 31.23
C PRO A 181 8.93 2.32 30.28
N MET A 182 8.05 1.35 30.07
CA MET A 182 6.71 1.70 29.65
C MET A 182 6.24 2.63 30.77
N THR A 183 6.57 3.95 30.72
CA THR A 183 5.59 4.96 31.07
C THR A 183 4.43 4.41 30.34
N GLU A 184 3.51 3.86 31.14
CA GLU A 184 2.18 3.62 30.73
C GLU A 184 1.94 4.71 29.71
N ILE A 185 1.63 4.34 28.48
CA ILE A 185 0.71 5.20 27.77
C ILE A 185 -0.45 5.14 28.74
N HIS A 186 -0.45 6.06 29.73
CA HIS A 186 -1.49 6.17 30.72
C HIS A 186 -2.70 6.07 29.84
N ALA A 187 -3.59 5.14 30.17
CA ALA A 187 -4.85 4.97 29.51
C ALA A 187 -5.57 6.33 29.60
N THR A 188 -5.18 7.25 28.73
CA THR A 188 -5.52 8.65 28.78
C THR A 188 -6.62 8.73 27.78
N ASP A 189 -7.80 8.73 28.40
CA ASP A 189 -9.10 8.87 27.83
C ASP A 189 -9.64 7.60 27.16
N ALA A 190 -10.32 6.82 28.02
CA ALA A 190 -11.51 6.09 27.62
C ALA A 190 -12.23 6.83 26.49
N ARG A 191 -12.34 6.16 25.33
CA ARG A 191 -12.84 6.70 24.06
C ARG A 191 -14.07 7.61 24.29
N LYS A 192 -13.88 8.93 24.19
CA LYS A 192 -14.88 9.93 24.57
C LYS A 192 -15.94 10.12 23.46
N ASN A 193 -17.20 9.95 23.82
CA ASN A 193 -18.35 10.20 22.94
C ASN A 193 -18.83 11.65 23.05
N CYS A 194 -19.48 12.16 21.99
CA CYS A 194 -20.02 13.52 21.97
C CYS A 194 -21.05 13.73 23.09
N GLN A 195 -20.93 14.85 23.80
CA GLN A 195 -21.81 15.22 24.92
C GLN A 195 -22.78 16.36 24.57
N VAL A 196 -22.83 16.80 23.31
CA VAL A 196 -23.67 17.94 22.89
C VAL A 196 -25.14 17.54 22.72
N GLN A 197 -25.43 16.61 21.80
CA GLN A 197 -26.78 16.14 21.49
C GLN A 197 -26.95 14.66 21.89
N ARG A 198 -28.16 14.26 22.30
CA ARG A 198 -28.48 12.84 22.62
C ARG A 198 -28.21 11.91 21.43
N SER A 199 -28.52 12.36 20.22
CA SER A 199 -28.21 11.69 18.94
C SER A 199 -26.71 11.44 18.72
N CYS A 200 -25.85 12.18 19.41
CA CYS A 200 -24.40 12.14 19.22
C CYS A 200 -23.66 11.31 20.27
N LYS A 201 -24.35 10.73 21.26
CA LYS A 201 -23.74 9.87 22.30
C LYS A 201 -23.02 8.64 21.78
N ARG A 202 -23.21 8.25 20.51
CA ARG A 202 -22.48 7.15 19.84
C ARG A 202 -21.37 7.65 18.91
N ASN A 203 -21.26 8.96 18.71
CA ASN A 203 -20.31 9.59 17.80
C ASN A 203 -19.02 9.93 18.54
N ARG A 204 -17.92 9.41 18.01
CA ARG A 204 -16.57 9.55 18.56
C ARG A 204 -16.05 10.97 18.37
N CYS A 205 -15.38 11.50 19.38
CA CYS A 205 -14.87 12.87 19.39
C CYS A 205 -13.40 12.91 19.82
N THR A 206 -12.65 13.85 19.28
CA THR A 206 -11.25 14.15 19.66
C THR A 206 -11.07 15.58 20.15
N ASN A 207 -12.13 16.39 20.12
CA ASN A 207 -12.10 17.82 20.38
C ASN A 207 -12.98 18.15 21.59
N HIS A 208 -12.67 19.26 22.25
CA HIS A 208 -13.39 19.77 23.42
C HIS A 208 -13.95 21.16 23.14
N CYS A 209 -15.10 21.48 23.75
CA CYS A 209 -15.65 22.82 23.70
C CYS A 209 -14.77 23.80 24.49
N ALA A 210 -14.30 24.89 23.88
CA ALA A 210 -13.50 25.92 24.54
C ALA A 210 -14.21 26.59 25.74
N LYS A 211 -15.55 26.60 25.75
CA LYS A 211 -16.36 27.27 26.78
C LYS A 211 -16.78 26.35 27.94
N CYS A 212 -17.14 25.09 27.65
CA CYS A 212 -17.72 24.17 28.64
C CYS A 212 -16.97 22.84 28.79
N ASN A 213 -15.85 22.69 28.09
CA ASN A 213 -14.96 21.52 28.09
C ASN A 213 -15.63 20.17 27.75
N ARG A 214 -16.88 20.18 27.26
CA ARG A 214 -17.59 18.97 26.82
C ARG A 214 -16.96 18.40 25.54
N ASN A 215 -17.02 17.09 25.40
CA ASN A 215 -16.56 16.39 24.20
C ASN A 215 -17.45 16.72 22.99
N VAL A 216 -16.84 17.15 21.90
CA VAL A 216 -17.53 17.62 20.69
C VAL A 216 -17.01 16.97 19.41
N ARG A 217 -17.94 16.54 18.54
CA ARG A 217 -17.60 16.11 17.18
C ARG A 217 -17.56 17.34 16.28
N GLY A 218 -16.76 17.34 15.22
CA GLY A 218 -16.61 18.49 14.32
C GLY A 218 -17.90 19.05 13.70
N LYS A 219 -18.99 18.28 13.64
CA LYS A 219 -20.31 18.76 13.19
C LYS A 219 -21.10 19.57 14.24
N CYS A 220 -20.69 19.53 15.51
CA CYS A 220 -21.38 20.17 16.64
C CYS A 220 -20.58 21.37 17.18
N VAL A 221 -19.74 21.96 16.33
CA VAL A 221 -18.78 23.00 16.68
C VAL A 221 -18.88 24.12 15.66
N SER A 222 -18.73 25.37 16.10
CA SER A 222 -18.62 26.52 15.18
C SER A 222 -17.38 26.40 14.28
N LYS A 223 -17.42 26.92 13.06
CA LYS A 223 -16.30 26.79 12.10
C LYS A 223 -15.07 27.61 12.48
N THR A 224 -15.25 28.63 13.31
CA THR A 224 -14.22 29.63 13.65
C THR A 224 -13.56 29.36 15.00
N GLU A 225 -14.32 28.89 15.99
CA GLU A 225 -13.82 28.54 17.32
C GLU A 225 -14.39 27.18 17.76
N PHE A 226 -13.62 26.40 18.54
CA PHE A 226 -14.09 25.10 19.03
C PHE A 226 -15.18 25.23 20.11
N ILE A 227 -16.26 25.97 19.86
CA ILE A 227 -17.39 26.20 20.75
C ILE A 227 -18.56 25.32 20.30
N CYS A 228 -19.17 24.59 21.25
CA CYS A 228 -20.29 23.72 20.96
C CYS A 228 -21.58 24.51 20.69
N GLU A 229 -22.53 23.92 19.96
CA GLU A 229 -23.85 24.53 19.67
C GLU A 229 -24.60 25.02 20.92
N LYS A 230 -24.36 24.43 22.10
CA LYS A 230 -25.00 24.85 23.36
C LYS A 230 -24.32 26.06 24.02
N CYS A 231 -23.11 26.40 23.62
CA CYS A 231 -22.30 27.48 24.17
C CYS A 231 -22.08 28.62 23.17
N PHE A 232 -22.49 28.39 21.91
CA PHE A 232 -22.59 29.40 20.89
C PHE A 232 -23.80 30.30 21.24
N PRO A 233 -23.65 31.62 21.18
CA PRO A 233 -24.75 32.56 21.41
C PRO A 233 -25.87 32.42 20.37
#